data_AF-A0A0S2ELX2-F1
#
_entry.id   AF-A0A0S2ELX2-F1
#
_cell.length_a   1.000
_cell.length_b   1.000
_cell.length_c   1.000
_cell.angle_alpha   90.00
_cell.angle_beta   90.00
_cell.angle_gamma   90.00
#
_symmetry.space_group_name_H-M   'P 1'
#
loop_
_entity.id
_entity.type
_entity.pdbx_description
1 polymer ?
#
loop_
_entity_poly.entity_id
_entity_poly.type
_entity_poly.pdbx_seq_one_letter_code
_entity_poly.pdbx_strand_id
1 'polypeptide(L)'
;MSYPENGEFAQAVGISRGGRTTKIHCLADACGQIVALALTPGNIADITMALPLLEAMRPTKRLIVDKAYDADKLRTWLSEHQIEPVIPGRAARDIVYPLNHKAYRRRNIIERMFGRLKNWKRIATRYDRLAINYLAAIALIATITQWLE
;
A
#
# COMPACT_ATOMS: atom_id res chain seq x y z
N MET A 1 -12.93 -14.54 3.96
CA MET A 1 -12.21 -15.51 3.13
C MET A 1 -11.02 -15.99 3.93
N SER A 2 -11.08 -17.22 4.46
CA SER A 2 -10.04 -17.81 5.30
C SER A 2 -8.90 -18.29 4.41
N TYR A 3 -7.72 -17.70 4.58
CA TYR A 3 -6.52 -18.13 3.89
C TYR A 3 -5.82 -19.24 4.67
N PRO A 4 -5.13 -20.18 4.01
CA PRO A 4 -4.45 -21.28 4.70
C PRO A 4 -3.43 -20.75 5.72
N GLU A 5 -3.59 -21.18 6.98
CA GLU A 5 -2.83 -20.70 8.13
C GLU A 5 -1.39 -21.24 8.22
N ASN A 6 -1.01 -22.16 7.32
CA ASN A 6 0.29 -22.82 7.35
C ASN A 6 1.09 -22.60 6.06
N GLY A 7 2.42 -22.45 6.20
CA GLY A 7 3.35 -22.40 5.07
C GLY A 7 3.65 -21.01 4.52
N GLU A 8 3.94 -20.92 3.23
CA GLU A 8 4.44 -19.70 2.57
C GLU A 8 3.43 -18.55 2.56
N PHE A 9 2.14 -18.89 2.49
CA PHE A 9 1.04 -17.93 2.51
C PHE A 9 0.99 -17.18 3.85
N ALA A 10 1.17 -17.89 4.97
CA ALA A 10 1.31 -17.30 6.31
C ALA A 10 2.54 -16.40 6.43
N GLN A 11 3.56 -16.62 5.59
CA GLN A 11 4.76 -15.77 5.50
C GLN A 11 4.62 -14.65 4.45
N ALA A 12 3.39 -14.34 4.05
CA ALA A 12 3.06 -13.33 3.05
C ALA A 12 3.72 -13.57 1.68
N VAL A 13 3.93 -14.83 1.30
CA VAL A 13 4.50 -15.21 -0.01
C VAL A 13 3.42 -15.88 -0.87
N GLY A 14 3.29 -15.41 -2.11
CA GLY A 14 2.33 -15.93 -3.08
C GLY A 14 2.90 -16.00 -4.50
N ILE A 15 2.32 -16.86 -5.33
CA ILE A 15 2.74 -17.03 -6.74
C ILE A 15 2.03 -15.98 -7.60
N SER A 16 2.81 -15.11 -8.22
CA SER A 16 2.35 -14.17 -9.24
C SER A 16 3.01 -14.47 -10.58
N ARG A 17 2.69 -13.67 -11.62
CA ARG A 17 3.37 -13.76 -12.92
C ARG A 17 4.88 -13.56 -12.83
N GLY A 18 5.35 -12.81 -11.83
CA GLY A 18 6.78 -12.57 -11.56
C GLY A 18 7.42 -13.64 -10.67
N GLY A 19 6.74 -14.76 -10.41
CA GLY A 19 7.18 -15.79 -9.50
C GLY A 19 6.71 -15.53 -8.06
N ARG A 20 7.50 -16.00 -7.09
CA ARG A 20 7.16 -15.93 -5.66
C ARG A 20 7.38 -14.53 -5.13
N THR A 21 6.31 -13.88 -4.69
CA THR A 21 6.31 -12.45 -4.37
C THR A 21 5.51 -12.14 -3.11
N THR A 22 5.91 -11.05 -2.44
CA THR A 22 5.21 -10.42 -1.32
C THR A 22 4.87 -8.99 -1.73
N LYS A 23 3.67 -8.54 -1.40
CA LYS A 23 3.27 -7.15 -1.55
C LYS A 23 3.49 -6.41 -0.24
N ILE A 24 4.03 -5.20 -0.34
CA ILE A 24 4.11 -4.24 0.77
C ILE A 24 2.98 -3.23 0.55
N HIS A 25 2.03 -3.20 1.47
CA HIS A 25 0.99 -2.17 1.52
C HIS A 25 1.41 -1.12 2.54
N CYS A 26 1.21 0.15 2.20
CA CYS A 26 1.65 1.27 3.02
C CYS A 26 0.61 2.38 3.00
N LEU A 27 0.28 2.88 4.18
CA LEU A 27 -0.33 4.20 4.36
C LEU A 27 0.77 5.16 4.79
N ALA A 28 0.91 6.28 4.08
CA ALA A 28 1.85 7.33 4.42
C ALA A 28 1.14 8.70 4.42
N ASP A 29 1.71 9.64 5.16
CA ASP A 29 1.19 10.98 5.26
C ASP A 29 1.57 11.88 4.05
N ALA A 30 1.22 13.15 4.16
CA ALA A 30 1.46 14.16 3.14
C ALA A 30 2.95 14.41 2.83
N CYS A 31 3.86 14.09 3.75
CA CYS A 31 5.30 14.23 3.64
C CYS A 31 5.99 12.93 3.18
N GLY A 32 5.26 11.81 3.16
CA GLY A 32 5.81 10.48 2.85
C GLY A 32 6.30 9.73 4.08
N GLN A 33 5.92 10.16 5.29
CA GLN A 33 6.16 9.40 6.51
C GLN A 33 5.18 8.23 6.59
N ILE A 34 5.71 7.03 6.81
CA ILE A 34 4.91 5.81 6.89
C ILE A 34 4.14 5.79 8.20
N VAL A 35 2.81 5.66 8.10
CA VAL A 35 1.88 5.59 9.23
C VAL A 35 1.52 4.14 9.54
N ALA A 36 1.31 3.33 8.50
CA ALA A 36 0.99 1.92 8.66
C ALA A 36 1.57 1.07 7.52
N LEU A 37 1.93 -0.17 7.85
CA LEU A 37 2.46 -1.16 6.92
C LEU A 37 1.72 -2.47 7.08
N ALA A 38 1.52 -3.16 5.97
CA ALA A 38 1.06 -4.54 5.98
C ALA A 38 1.68 -5.32 4.84
N LEU A 39 1.71 -6.64 4.98
CA LEU A 39 2.21 -7.57 3.98
C LEU A 39 1.10 -8.52 3.55
N THR A 40 1.04 -8.82 2.26
CA THR A 40 0.23 -9.93 1.75
C THR A 40 1.04 -10.76 0.76
N PRO A 41 0.63 -12.03 0.54
CA PRO A 41 1.07 -12.79 -0.63
C PRO A 41 0.84 -12.02 -1.93
N GLY A 42 1.74 -12.16 -2.90
CA GLY A 42 1.75 -11.37 -4.13
C GLY A 42 0.56 -11.59 -5.07
N ASN A 43 -0.19 -12.67 -4.87
CA ASN A 43 -1.43 -12.97 -5.61
C ASN A 43 -2.68 -12.33 -5.00
N ILE A 44 -2.55 -11.64 -3.86
CA ILE A 44 -3.67 -10.96 -3.19
C ILE A 44 -3.92 -9.60 -3.82
N ALA A 45 -5.19 -9.25 -4.02
CA ALA A 45 -5.59 -7.98 -4.62
C ALA A 45 -5.33 -6.82 -3.65
N ASP A 46 -4.77 -5.72 -4.16
CA ASP A 46 -4.32 -4.60 -3.31
C ASP A 46 -5.45 -3.95 -2.50
N ILE A 47 -6.63 -3.90 -3.10
CA ILE A 47 -7.85 -3.35 -2.49
C ILE A 47 -8.21 -4.00 -1.16
N THR A 48 -7.81 -5.26 -0.93
CA THR A 48 -8.10 -5.99 0.32
C THR A 48 -7.47 -5.32 1.54
N MET A 49 -6.33 -4.63 1.35
CA MET A 49 -5.61 -3.94 2.42
C MET A 49 -5.95 -2.46 2.55
N ALA A 50 -6.86 -1.94 1.73
CA ALA A 50 -7.23 -0.52 1.78
C ALA A 50 -7.86 -0.14 3.13
N LEU A 51 -8.98 -0.76 3.50
CA LEU A 51 -9.68 -0.44 4.74
C LEU A 51 -8.85 -0.78 5.99
N PRO A 52 -8.18 -1.95 6.10
CA PRO A 52 -7.33 -2.25 7.25
C PRO A 52 -6.22 -1.20 7.47
N LEU A 53 -5.61 -0.67 6.40
CA LEU A 53 -4.61 0.38 6.56
C LEU A 53 -5.21 1.71 7.02
N LEU A 54 -6.44 2.01 6.62
CA LEU A 54 -7.13 3.25 6.97
C LEU A 54 -7.56 3.31 8.43
N GLU A 55 -7.55 2.20 9.17
CA GLU A 55 -7.77 2.19 10.62
C GLU A 55 -6.71 2.99 11.39
N ALA A 56 -5.48 3.05 10.86
CA ALA A 56 -4.39 3.85 11.43
C ALA A 56 -4.37 5.30 10.92
N MET A 57 -5.31 5.69 10.07
CA MET A 57 -5.32 6.99 9.41
C MET A 57 -5.70 8.10 10.40
N ARG A 58 -4.89 9.15 10.43
CA ARG A 58 -5.24 10.41 11.11
C ARG A 58 -6.27 11.19 10.28
N PRO A 59 -7.10 12.05 10.89
CA PRO A 59 -8.04 12.90 10.15
C PRO A 59 -7.38 13.62 8.96
N THR A 60 -7.94 13.43 7.77
CA THR A 60 -7.39 13.95 6.51
C THR A 60 -8.50 14.45 5.61
N LYS A 61 -8.16 15.37 4.70
CA LYS A 61 -9.10 15.89 3.69
C LYS A 61 -9.14 15.04 2.41
N ARG A 62 -8.09 14.27 2.16
CA ARG A 62 -7.89 13.61 0.87
C ARG A 62 -7.04 12.35 1.02
N LEU A 63 -7.41 11.32 0.28
CA LEU A 63 -6.61 10.11 0.11
C LEU A 63 -6.21 9.95 -1.36
N ILE A 64 -4.91 9.71 -1.61
CA ILE A 64 -4.36 9.43 -2.93
C ILE A 64 -3.99 7.96 -2.96
N VAL A 65 -4.53 7.20 -3.91
CA VAL A 65 -4.18 5.79 -4.11
C VAL A 65 -4.08 5.45 -5.60
N ASP A 66 -3.33 4.39 -5.88
CA ASP A 66 -3.18 3.89 -7.25
C ASP A 66 -4.50 3.34 -7.80
N LYS A 67 -4.56 3.26 -9.13
CA LYS A 67 -5.68 2.71 -9.89
C LYS A 67 -6.12 1.30 -9.45
N ALA A 68 -5.20 0.48 -8.91
CA ALA A 68 -5.52 -0.86 -8.40
C ALA A 68 -6.47 -0.85 -7.18
N TYR A 69 -6.58 0.30 -6.50
CA TYR A 69 -7.51 0.52 -5.39
C TYR A 69 -8.87 1.08 -5.83
N ASP A 70 -9.12 1.20 -7.14
CA ASP A 70 -10.39 1.70 -7.64
C ASP A 70 -11.52 0.69 -7.43
N ALA A 71 -12.27 0.87 -6.33
CA ALA A 71 -13.43 0.06 -5.96
C ALA A 71 -14.51 0.91 -5.30
N ASP A 72 -15.78 0.56 -5.53
CA ASP A 72 -16.93 1.30 -4.99
C ASP A 72 -16.93 1.32 -3.48
N LYS A 73 -16.65 0.16 -2.84
CA LYS A 73 -16.57 0.06 -1.38
C LYS A 73 -15.61 1.09 -0.77
N LEU A 74 -14.44 1.29 -1.38
CA LEU A 74 -13.46 2.26 -0.88
C LEU A 74 -13.94 3.70 -1.11
N ARG A 75 -14.50 4.01 -2.28
CA ARG A 75 -15.02 5.34 -2.60
C ARG A 75 -16.20 5.73 -1.70
N THR A 76 -17.12 4.81 -1.47
CA THR A 76 -18.26 5.00 -0.54
C THR A 76 -17.76 5.29 0.86
N TRP A 77 -16.85 4.46 1.38
CA TRP A 77 -16.27 4.67 2.70
C TRP A 77 -15.59 6.05 2.82
N LEU A 78 -14.81 6.45 1.81
CA LEU A 78 -14.16 7.78 1.82
C LEU A 78 -15.18 8.92 1.78
N SER A 79 -16.27 8.77 1.00
CA SER A 79 -17.34 9.76 0.93
C SER A 79 -18.08 9.90 2.27
N GLU A 80 -18.37 8.79 2.94
CA GLU A 80 -19.01 8.77 4.28
C GLU A 80 -18.16 9.48 5.33
N HIS A 81 -16.83 9.42 5.18
CA HIS A 81 -15.86 10.06 6.07
C HIS A 81 -15.45 11.47 5.60
N GLN A 82 -16.11 12.02 4.57
CA GLN A 82 -15.82 13.34 3.99
C GLN A 82 -14.37 13.50 3.50
N ILE A 83 -13.78 12.43 3.00
CA ILE A 83 -12.43 12.39 2.45
C ILE A 83 -12.51 12.37 0.92
N GLU A 84 -11.84 13.31 0.25
CA GLU A 84 -11.80 13.33 -1.22
C GLU A 84 -11.01 12.11 -1.75
N PRO A 85 -11.63 11.24 -2.57
CA PRO A 85 -10.94 10.11 -3.19
C PRO A 85 -10.19 10.57 -4.45
N VAL A 86 -8.86 10.62 -4.41
CA VAL A 86 -8.01 10.86 -5.59
C VAL A 86 -7.48 9.53 -6.11
N ILE A 87 -8.35 8.86 -6.87
CA ILE A 87 -8.14 7.51 -7.39
C ILE A 87 -8.43 7.52 -8.90
N PRO A 88 -7.48 7.18 -9.78
CA PRO A 88 -7.76 7.01 -11.19
C PRO A 88 -8.77 5.88 -11.41
N GLY A 89 -9.77 6.12 -12.26
CA GLY A 89 -10.76 5.08 -12.61
C GLY A 89 -10.14 3.94 -13.42
N ARG A 90 -10.56 2.70 -13.15
CA ARG A 90 -10.27 1.54 -14.01
C ARG A 90 -10.96 1.69 -15.38
N ALA A 91 -10.37 1.09 -16.42
CA ALA A 91 -10.91 1.22 -17.78
C ALA A 91 -12.30 0.59 -17.93
N ALA A 92 -12.55 -0.52 -17.23
CA ALA A 92 -13.83 -1.22 -17.19
C ALA A 92 -14.80 -0.64 -16.14
N ARG A 93 -14.76 0.67 -15.89
CA ARG A 93 -15.66 1.32 -14.93
C ARG A 93 -16.78 1.99 -15.70
N ASP A 94 -18.01 1.71 -15.31
CA ASP A 94 -19.20 2.29 -15.95
C ASP A 94 -19.34 3.78 -15.61
N ILE A 95 -19.01 4.14 -14.36
CA ILE A 95 -19.10 5.52 -13.87
C ILE A 95 -17.71 6.16 -13.88
N VAL A 96 -17.55 7.23 -14.65
CA VAL A 96 -16.32 8.04 -14.68
C VAL A 96 -16.33 9.04 -13.54
N TYR A 97 -15.34 8.94 -12.66
CA TYR A 97 -15.11 9.91 -11.58
C TYR A 97 -14.06 10.92 -12.02
N PRO A 98 -14.27 12.24 -11.82
CA PRO A 98 -13.27 13.24 -12.14
C PRO A 98 -12.01 13.03 -11.29
N LEU A 99 -10.84 13.03 -11.93
CA LEU A 99 -9.56 12.91 -11.23
C LEU A 99 -8.94 14.28 -11.01
N ASN A 100 -8.64 14.60 -9.75
CA ASN A 100 -7.84 15.75 -9.41
C ASN A 100 -6.37 15.52 -9.78
N HIS A 101 -5.99 15.83 -11.03
CA HIS A 101 -4.64 15.59 -11.55
C HIS A 101 -3.55 16.33 -10.77
N LYS A 102 -3.83 17.54 -10.26
CA LYS A 102 -2.86 18.29 -9.44
C LYS A 102 -2.58 17.56 -8.13
N ALA A 103 -3.62 17.03 -7.50
CA ALA A 103 -3.47 16.20 -6.31
C ALA A 103 -2.76 14.87 -6.62
N TYR A 104 -3.16 14.19 -7.69
CA TYR A 104 -2.63 12.88 -8.07
C TYR A 104 -1.12 12.91 -8.37
N ARG A 105 -0.58 14.04 -8.87
CA ARG A 105 0.87 14.25 -9.02
C ARG A 105 1.67 14.03 -7.73
N ARG A 106 1.05 14.20 -6.56
CA ARG A 106 1.71 13.97 -5.26
C ARG A 106 2.00 12.49 -4.98
N ARG A 107 1.45 11.54 -5.75
CA ARG A 107 1.82 10.11 -5.65
C ARG A 107 3.33 9.86 -5.81
N ASN A 108 4.03 10.76 -6.50
CA ASN A 108 5.49 10.73 -6.63
C ASN A 108 6.23 10.77 -5.26
N ILE A 109 5.62 11.31 -4.21
CA ILE A 109 6.16 11.23 -2.84
C ILE A 109 6.24 9.76 -2.39
N ILE A 110 5.18 8.99 -2.64
CA ILE A 110 5.11 7.55 -2.33
C ILE A 110 6.08 6.76 -3.20
N GLU A 111 6.18 7.07 -4.50
CA GLU A 111 7.13 6.42 -5.40
C GLU A 111 8.58 6.62 -4.94
N ARG A 112 8.96 7.85 -4.57
CA ARG A 112 10.29 8.17 -4.03
C ARG A 112 10.56 7.48 -2.69
N MET A 113 9.58 7.48 -1.79
CA MET A 113 9.65 6.78 -0.50
C MET A 113 9.92 5.29 -0.71
N PHE A 114 9.16 4.60 -1.56
CA PHE A 114 9.42 3.20 -1.90
C PHE A 114 10.74 2.99 -2.61
N GLY A 115 11.18 3.94 -3.45
CA GLY A 115 12.50 3.94 -4.06
C GLY A 115 13.61 3.90 -3.00
N ARG A 116 13.54 4.77 -1.99
CA ARG A 116 14.49 4.78 -0.86
C ARG A 116 14.48 3.48 -0.07
N LEU A 117 13.29 2.92 0.22
CA LEU A 117 13.20 1.61 0.88
C LEU A 117 13.89 0.52 0.05
N LYS A 118 13.70 0.53 -1.28
CA LYS A 118 14.27 -0.47 -2.19
C LYS A 118 15.74 -0.27 -2.51
N ASN A 119 16.36 0.85 -2.14
CA ASN A 119 17.83 0.97 -2.18
C ASN A 119 18.51 -0.08 -1.28
N TRP A 120 17.81 -0.54 -0.24
CA TRP A 120 18.26 -1.61 0.62
C TRP A 120 17.97 -2.97 -0.01
N LYS A 121 19.01 -3.66 -0.50
CA LYS A 121 18.90 -4.97 -1.18
C LYS A 121 18.06 -5.99 -0.40
N ARG A 122 18.17 -6.02 0.93
CA ARG A 122 17.38 -6.91 1.79
C ARG A 122 15.87 -6.72 1.61
N ILE A 123 15.42 -5.47 1.47
CA ILE A 123 14.02 -5.15 1.18
C ILE A 123 13.70 -5.53 -0.26
N ALA A 124 14.47 -5.02 -1.23
CA ALA A 124 14.18 -5.22 -2.66
C ALA A 124 14.04 -6.69 -3.06
N THR A 125 14.89 -7.57 -2.50
CA THR A 125 14.93 -9.00 -2.84
C THR A 125 14.12 -9.87 -1.89
N ARG A 126 13.45 -9.31 -0.85
CA ARG A 126 12.70 -10.10 0.16
C ARG A 126 13.58 -11.22 0.77
N TYR A 127 14.77 -10.88 1.31
CA TYR A 127 15.70 -11.91 1.83
C TYR A 127 15.20 -12.68 3.05
N ASP A 128 14.41 -12.03 3.93
CA ASP A 128 13.99 -12.68 5.17
C ASP A 128 12.97 -13.81 4.89
N ARG A 129 13.10 -14.98 5.49
CA ARG A 129 12.11 -16.05 5.23
C ARG A 129 10.76 -15.76 5.89
N LEU A 130 10.79 -15.16 7.08
CA LEU A 130 9.60 -14.90 7.88
C LEU A 130 9.00 -13.53 7.56
N ALA A 131 7.68 -13.43 7.51
CA ALA A 131 6.97 -12.17 7.27
C ALA A 131 7.26 -11.14 8.37
N ILE A 132 7.29 -11.58 9.63
CA ILE A 132 7.54 -10.70 10.77
C ILE A 132 8.92 -10.05 10.71
N ASN A 133 9.96 -10.81 10.37
CA ASN A 133 11.32 -10.28 10.24
C ASN A 133 11.41 -9.28 9.08
N TYR A 134 10.72 -9.56 7.98
CA TYR A 134 10.67 -8.65 6.84
C TYR A 134 9.96 -7.34 7.15
N LEU A 135 8.80 -7.43 7.80
CA LEU A 135 8.04 -6.28 8.21
C LEU A 135 8.86 -5.43 9.21
N ALA A 136 9.53 -6.08 10.16
CA ALA A 136 10.44 -5.42 11.09
C ALA A 136 11.61 -4.73 10.37
N ALA A 137 12.22 -5.38 9.37
CA ALA A 137 13.28 -4.78 8.57
C ALA A 137 12.79 -3.56 7.76
N ILE A 138 11.59 -3.64 7.16
CA ILE A 138 10.96 -2.51 6.47
C ILE A 138 10.70 -1.37 7.46
N ALA A 139 10.11 -1.64 8.62
CA ALA A 139 9.82 -0.63 9.63
C ALA A 139 11.08 0.05 10.17
N LEU A 140 12.14 -0.72 10.43
CA LEU A 140 13.44 -0.20 10.85
C LEU A 140 14.07 0.70 9.79
N ILE A 141 14.08 0.26 8.53
CA ILE A 141 14.65 1.07 7.45
C ILE A 141 13.77 2.32 7.20
N ALA A 142 12.45 2.17 7.24
CA ALA A 142 11.53 3.30 7.10
C ALA A 142 11.78 4.37 8.15
N THR A 143 11.89 3.98 9.43
CA THR A 143 12.19 4.91 10.52
C THR A 143 13.54 5.60 10.33
N ILE A 144 14.61 4.85 10.00
CA ILE A 144 15.93 5.45 9.71
C ILE A 144 15.86 6.43 8.54
N THR A 145 15.21 6.05 7.43
CA THR A 145 15.11 6.93 6.25
C THR A 145 14.27 8.17 6.50
N GLN A 146 13.26 8.11 7.37
CA GLN A 146 12.44 9.26 7.73
C GLN A 146 13.14 10.19 8.73
N TRP A 147 14.03 9.66 9.58
CA TRP A 147 14.78 10.43 10.56
C TRP A 147 15.94 11.24 9.97
N LEU A 148 16.46 10.81 8.82
CA LEU A 148 17.59 11.46 8.14
C LEU A 148 17.15 12.49 7.09
N GLU A 149 15.84 12.69 6.91
CA GLU A 149 15.22 13.66 6.01
C GLU A 149 14.67 14.88 6.79
#